data_AF-A0A0G0BF14-F1
#
_entry.id   AF-A0A0G0BF14-F1
#
_cell.length_a   1.000
_cell.length_b   1.000
_cell.length_c   1.000
_cell.angle_alpha   90.00
_cell.angle_beta   90.00
_cell.angle_gamma   90.00
#
_symmetry.space_group_name_H-M   'P 1'
#
loop_
_entity.id
_entity.type
_entity.pdbx_description
1 polymer ?
#
loop_
_entity_poly.entity_id
_entity_poly.type
_entity_poly.pdbx_seq_one_letter_code
_entity_poly.pdbx_strand_id
1 'polypeptide(L)'
;MKNKIKSASLLVAIVALGISFNKAQAIGEDRAGRIDGRSAIAEDKKIEKICGRIENVLTRLEEKMEKEGAVKLKERMEVKTKEMEENRIKREADLKERRTMRNENRENFYNEIEAKAGDDATKKAVVEKFKTTVEAAIEARRLAIDNAKQTMNAGIDSAIKSRESSMGTLRNEFKVSVEAAISKAKNSCGDDATSEDLKNVMTQLKNDIKIARDAYKSKANEAKKVQIAIQTLRETRKVAVKKAIEDFKVAMKAAQEEFRTAMGA
;
A
#
# COMPACT_ATOMS: atom_id res chain seq x y z
N MET A 1 -6.52 -50.50 -104.66
CA MET A 1 -5.86 -51.83 -104.67
C MET A 1 -4.69 -51.76 -103.71
N LYS A 2 -4.89 -52.25 -102.47
CA LYS A 2 -4.19 -53.41 -101.91
C LYS A 2 -2.65 -53.32 -102.08
N ASN A 3 -1.95 -53.03 -100.97
CA ASN A 3 -0.85 -53.89 -100.54
C ASN A 3 -0.55 -53.69 -99.05
N LYS A 4 -0.88 -54.73 -98.28
CA LYS A 4 -0.39 -54.99 -96.93
C LYS A 4 0.90 -55.79 -97.07
N ILE A 5 1.94 -55.45 -96.30
CA ILE A 5 3.03 -56.37 -95.97
C ILE A 5 3.12 -56.44 -94.45
N LYS A 6 3.03 -57.68 -93.95
CA LYS A 6 3.16 -58.10 -92.55
C LYS A 6 4.59 -58.59 -92.32
N SER A 7 5.11 -58.36 -91.12
CA SER A 7 6.18 -59.16 -90.46
C SER A 7 6.31 -58.61 -89.03
N ALA A 8 5.76 -59.21 -87.96
CA ALA A 8 6.06 -60.50 -87.31
C ALA A 8 7.38 -60.51 -86.50
N SER A 9 7.21 -60.73 -85.18
CA SER A 9 8.09 -61.47 -84.24
C SER A 9 9.24 -60.76 -83.52
N LEU A 10 9.12 -60.60 -82.18
CA LEU A 10 10.04 -61.09 -81.12
C LEU A 10 9.42 -60.79 -79.73
N LEU A 11 8.80 -61.73 -79.02
CA LEU A 11 9.36 -62.61 -77.97
C LEU A 11 10.22 -61.93 -76.87
N VAL A 12 9.57 -61.79 -75.69
CA VAL A 12 10.04 -62.08 -74.32
C VAL A 12 11.45 -61.60 -73.91
N ALA A 13 11.48 -60.62 -73.00
CA ALA A 13 12.57 -60.45 -72.05
C ALA A 13 12.14 -59.68 -70.78
N ILE A 14 12.17 -60.40 -69.65
CA ILE A 14 12.58 -59.91 -68.33
C ILE A 14 11.53 -59.14 -67.49
N VAL A 15 10.72 -59.95 -66.80
CA VAL A 15 10.22 -59.69 -65.45
C VAL A 15 11.43 -59.66 -64.50
N ALA A 16 12.02 -58.48 -64.22
CA ALA A 16 13.00 -58.32 -63.12
C ALA A 16 13.29 -56.85 -62.71
N LEU A 17 12.32 -55.94 -62.77
CA LEU A 17 12.49 -54.55 -62.29
C LEU A 17 11.45 -54.08 -61.27
N GLY A 18 10.60 -54.99 -60.77
CA GLY A 18 9.54 -54.68 -59.81
C GLY A 18 9.89 -54.79 -58.32
N ILE A 19 11.04 -55.35 -57.95
CA ILE A 19 11.37 -55.63 -56.53
C ILE A 19 12.24 -54.52 -55.89
N SER A 20 12.91 -53.70 -56.70
CA SER A 20 13.84 -52.67 -56.18
C SER A 20 13.16 -51.34 -55.82
N PHE A 21 11.99 -51.03 -56.36
CA PHE A 21 11.26 -49.79 -56.07
C PHE A 21 10.58 -49.81 -54.69
N ASN A 22 10.05 -50.95 -54.24
CA ASN A 22 9.38 -51.07 -52.94
C ASN A 22 10.36 -50.96 -51.75
N LYS A 23 11.62 -51.36 -51.91
CA LYS A 23 12.61 -51.32 -50.81
C LYS A 23 13.11 -49.90 -50.54
N ALA A 24 13.26 -49.07 -51.58
CA ALA A 24 13.64 -47.66 -51.42
C ALA A 24 12.50 -46.81 -50.81
N GLN A 25 11.24 -47.11 -51.16
CA GLN A 25 10.07 -46.46 -50.59
C GLN A 25 9.85 -46.84 -49.12
N ALA A 26 10.00 -48.14 -48.77
CA ALA A 26 9.93 -48.61 -47.38
C ALA A 26 11.09 -48.10 -46.49
N ILE A 27 12.31 -47.94 -47.03
CA ILE A 27 13.44 -47.34 -46.29
C ILE A 27 13.25 -45.82 -46.13
N GLY A 28 12.62 -45.14 -47.09
CA GLY A 28 12.25 -43.72 -46.99
C GLY A 28 11.20 -43.46 -45.91
N GLU A 29 10.16 -44.30 -45.84
CA GLU A 29 9.11 -44.23 -44.82
C GLU A 29 9.62 -44.57 -43.40
N ASP A 30 10.48 -45.59 -43.24
CA ASP A 30 11.09 -45.93 -41.93
C ASP A 30 12.07 -44.84 -41.44
N ARG A 31 12.74 -44.13 -42.37
CA ARG A 31 13.65 -43.03 -42.03
C ARG A 31 12.90 -41.73 -41.74
N ALA A 32 11.84 -41.43 -42.49
CA ALA A 32 10.93 -40.30 -42.21
C ALA A 32 10.21 -40.49 -40.86
N GLY A 33 9.66 -41.68 -40.59
CA GLY A 33 9.05 -42.00 -39.30
C GLY A 33 10.02 -41.93 -38.11
N ARG A 34 11.30 -42.32 -38.29
CA ARG A 34 12.36 -42.12 -37.27
C ARG A 34 12.72 -40.65 -37.04
N ILE A 35 12.69 -39.82 -38.10
CA ILE A 35 12.98 -38.39 -37.99
C ILE A 35 11.81 -37.68 -37.31
N ASP A 36 10.58 -37.97 -37.69
CA ASP A 36 9.35 -37.42 -37.11
C ASP A 36 9.20 -37.82 -35.63
N GLY A 37 9.49 -39.09 -35.29
CA GLY A 37 9.51 -39.56 -33.91
C GLY A 37 10.60 -38.91 -33.06
N ARG A 38 11.80 -38.64 -33.61
CA ARG A 38 12.84 -37.89 -32.91
C ARG A 38 12.49 -36.41 -32.71
N SER A 39 11.80 -35.79 -33.66
CA SER A 39 11.34 -34.40 -33.50
C SER A 39 10.21 -34.27 -32.48
N ALA A 40 9.28 -35.23 -32.42
CA ALA A 40 8.21 -35.25 -31.41
C ALA A 40 8.79 -35.39 -29.99
N ILE A 41 9.69 -36.37 -29.77
CA ILE A 41 10.37 -36.56 -28.47
C ILE A 41 11.19 -35.31 -28.06
N ALA A 42 11.77 -34.60 -29.03
CA ALA A 42 12.52 -33.37 -28.76
C ALA A 42 11.60 -32.19 -28.40
N GLU A 43 10.38 -32.15 -28.93
CA GLU A 43 9.37 -31.14 -28.64
C GLU A 43 8.73 -31.38 -27.27
N ASP A 44 8.37 -32.62 -26.93
CA ASP A 44 7.85 -33.01 -25.62
C ASP A 44 8.82 -32.63 -24.49
N LYS A 45 10.13 -32.91 -24.67
CA LYS A 45 11.17 -32.51 -23.71
C LYS A 45 11.29 -31.00 -23.55
N LYS A 46 11.01 -30.21 -24.59
CA LYS A 46 10.99 -28.74 -24.47
C LYS A 46 9.74 -28.27 -23.75
N ILE A 47 8.58 -28.85 -24.04
CA ILE A 47 7.30 -28.57 -23.39
C ILE A 47 7.43 -28.82 -21.88
N GLU A 48 7.89 -30.01 -21.48
CA GLU A 48 8.14 -30.38 -20.08
C GLU A 48 9.08 -29.38 -19.38
N LYS A 49 10.18 -29.01 -20.04
CA LYS A 49 11.13 -28.02 -19.52
C LYS A 49 10.54 -26.62 -19.39
N ILE A 50 9.67 -26.21 -20.30
CA ILE A 50 9.01 -24.90 -20.25
C ILE A 50 7.93 -24.89 -19.16
N CYS A 51 7.11 -25.93 -19.07
CA CYS A 51 6.10 -26.06 -18.01
C CYS A 51 6.73 -26.16 -16.62
N GLY A 52 7.80 -26.94 -16.44
CA GLY A 52 8.55 -26.95 -15.17
C GLY A 52 9.19 -25.60 -14.84
N ARG A 53 9.60 -24.80 -15.84
CA ARG A 53 10.06 -23.41 -15.61
C ARG A 53 8.92 -22.48 -15.23
N ILE A 54 7.75 -22.64 -15.86
CA ILE A 54 6.53 -21.91 -15.50
C ILE A 54 6.23 -22.18 -14.03
N GLU A 55 6.07 -23.44 -13.62
CA GLU A 55 5.82 -23.82 -12.22
C GLU A 55 6.81 -23.21 -11.23
N ASN A 56 8.11 -23.29 -11.50
CA ASN A 56 9.14 -22.69 -10.64
C ASN A 56 9.00 -21.16 -10.52
N VAL A 57 8.63 -20.47 -11.61
CA VAL A 57 8.37 -19.02 -11.58
C VAL A 57 7.11 -18.72 -10.76
N LEU A 58 6.09 -19.58 -10.87
CA LEU A 58 4.82 -19.45 -10.15
C LEU A 58 5.04 -19.60 -8.63
N THR A 59 5.74 -20.64 -8.19
CA THR A 59 6.05 -20.85 -6.77
C THR A 59 6.84 -19.69 -6.18
N ARG A 60 7.83 -19.17 -6.92
CA ARG A 60 8.62 -18.00 -6.47
C ARG A 60 7.78 -16.72 -6.36
N LEU A 61 6.80 -16.55 -7.24
CA LEU A 61 5.88 -15.41 -7.18
C LEU A 61 4.95 -15.52 -5.98
N GLU A 62 4.38 -16.71 -5.74
CA GLU A 62 3.55 -17.02 -4.56
C GLU A 62 4.33 -16.73 -3.27
N GLU A 63 5.54 -17.27 -3.12
CA GLU A 63 6.38 -17.05 -1.93
C GLU A 63 6.72 -15.58 -1.68
N LYS A 64 7.06 -14.82 -2.74
CA LYS A 64 7.36 -13.38 -2.62
C LYS A 64 6.15 -12.56 -2.21
N MET A 65 4.97 -12.93 -2.68
CA MET A 65 3.72 -12.26 -2.31
C MET A 65 3.36 -12.49 -0.84
N GLU A 66 3.53 -13.72 -0.35
CA GLU A 66 3.14 -14.07 1.03
C GLU A 66 4.16 -13.61 2.08
N LYS A 67 5.45 -13.88 1.86
CA LYS A 67 6.46 -13.68 2.91
C LYS A 67 7.05 -12.28 2.92
N GLU A 68 7.42 -11.74 1.77
CA GLU A 68 8.25 -10.52 1.75
C GLU A 68 7.43 -9.24 1.68
N GLY A 69 6.41 -9.19 0.81
CA GLY A 69 5.63 -7.97 0.62
C GLY A 69 4.71 -7.65 1.79
N ALA A 70 4.14 -8.70 2.40
CA ALA A 70 3.11 -8.52 3.40
C ALA A 70 3.63 -8.20 4.80
N VAL A 71 4.62 -8.98 5.25
CA VAL A 71 5.24 -8.88 6.58
C VAL A 71 6.04 -7.59 6.71
N LYS A 72 6.96 -7.32 5.76
CA LYS A 72 7.82 -6.12 5.82
C LYS A 72 7.02 -4.82 5.84
N LEU A 73 5.87 -4.76 5.15
CA LEU A 73 5.03 -3.57 5.20
C LEU A 73 4.31 -3.46 6.54
N LYS A 74 3.80 -4.57 7.08
CA LYS A 74 3.13 -4.58 8.39
C LYS A 74 4.10 -4.13 9.49
N GLU A 75 5.31 -4.69 9.52
CA GLU A 75 6.36 -4.29 10.46
C GLU A 75 6.72 -2.79 10.34
N ARG A 76 6.89 -2.28 9.11
CA ARG A 76 7.16 -0.85 8.89
C ARG A 76 6.04 0.03 9.42
N MET A 77 4.78 -0.37 9.24
CA MET A 77 3.63 0.36 9.76
C MET A 77 3.61 0.32 11.28
N GLU A 78 3.83 -0.85 11.90
CA GLU A 78 3.87 -1.00 13.36
C GLU A 78 4.97 -0.16 14.00
N VAL A 79 6.19 -0.16 13.43
CA VAL A 79 7.30 0.69 13.91
C VAL A 79 6.91 2.16 13.84
N LYS A 80 6.36 2.62 12.71
CA LYS A 80 5.94 4.02 12.55
C LYS A 80 4.82 4.41 13.51
N THR A 81 3.86 3.51 13.74
CA THR A 81 2.78 3.75 14.70
C THR A 81 3.30 3.85 16.12
N LYS A 82 4.22 2.97 16.53
CA LYS A 82 4.90 3.05 17.84
C LYS A 82 5.68 4.35 18.01
N GLU A 83 6.51 4.72 17.03
CA GLU A 83 7.26 5.98 17.05
C GLU A 83 6.32 7.20 17.18
N MET A 84 5.17 7.19 16.50
CA MET A 84 4.20 8.27 16.61
C MET A 84 3.59 8.36 18.00
N GLU A 85 3.27 7.22 18.62
CA GLU A 85 2.68 7.16 19.95
C GLU A 85 3.66 7.59 21.04
N GLU A 86 4.90 7.10 21.00
CA GLU A 86 5.97 7.53 21.91
C GLU A 86 6.20 9.04 21.83
N ASN A 87 6.21 9.59 20.61
CA ASN A 87 6.32 11.04 20.41
C ASN A 87 5.10 11.81 20.92
N ARG A 88 3.89 11.22 20.96
CA ARG A 88 2.71 11.84 21.56
C ARG A 88 2.84 11.86 23.08
N ILE A 89 3.17 10.72 23.68
CA ILE A 89 3.37 10.57 25.13
C ILE A 89 4.42 11.56 25.62
N LYS A 90 5.58 11.66 24.94
CA LYS A 90 6.63 12.61 25.30
C LYS A 90 6.14 14.06 25.27
N ARG A 91 5.46 14.46 24.20
CA ARG A 91 4.90 15.82 24.08
C ARG A 91 3.85 16.13 25.14
N GLU A 92 3.08 15.14 25.56
CA GLU A 92 2.11 15.28 26.64
C GLU A 92 2.77 15.43 28.01
N ALA A 93 3.82 14.66 28.28
CA ALA A 93 4.64 14.80 29.48
C ALA A 93 5.27 16.19 29.56
N ASP A 94 5.94 16.64 28.49
CA ASP A 94 6.55 17.97 28.42
C ASP A 94 5.51 19.09 28.60
N LEU A 95 4.31 18.93 28.04
CA LEU A 95 3.23 19.90 28.20
C LEU A 95 2.71 19.94 29.64
N LYS A 96 2.58 18.78 30.29
CA LYS A 96 2.15 18.67 31.69
C LYS A 96 3.15 19.36 32.62
N GLU A 97 4.44 19.08 32.46
CA GLU A 97 5.51 19.73 33.23
C GLU A 97 5.49 21.25 33.07
N ARG A 98 5.40 21.74 31.83
CA ARG A 98 5.27 23.19 31.56
C ARG A 98 3.98 23.80 32.11
N ARG A 99 2.91 23.03 32.29
CA ARG A 99 1.68 23.52 32.94
C ARG A 99 1.88 23.64 34.44
N THR A 100 2.53 22.66 35.07
CA THR A 100 2.88 22.69 36.50
C THR A 100 3.71 23.92 36.83
N MET A 101 4.84 24.14 36.15
CA MET A 101 5.69 25.31 36.40
C MET A 101 4.94 26.64 36.21
N ARG A 102 4.01 26.71 35.24
CA ARG A 102 3.19 27.92 35.03
C ARG A 102 2.08 28.09 36.06
N ASN A 103 1.63 27.02 36.70
CA ASN A 103 0.70 27.09 37.83
C ASN A 103 1.42 27.61 39.06
N GLU A 104 2.58 27.05 39.40
CA GLU A 104 3.39 27.48 40.55
C GLU A 104 3.77 28.96 40.45
N ASN A 105 4.30 29.40 39.31
CA ASN A 105 4.64 30.81 39.11
C ASN A 105 3.44 31.75 39.24
N ARG A 106 2.25 31.28 38.87
CA ARG A 106 1.02 32.07 38.96
C ARG A 106 0.47 32.10 40.38
N GLU A 107 0.56 30.99 41.10
CA GLU A 107 0.23 30.92 42.52
C GLU A 107 1.12 31.86 43.33
N ASN A 108 2.43 31.88 43.04
CA ASN A 108 3.35 32.86 43.62
C ASN A 108 2.92 34.31 43.33
N PHE A 109 2.54 34.60 42.08
CA PHE A 109 2.02 35.92 41.72
C PHE A 109 0.73 36.28 42.48
N TYR A 110 -0.20 35.34 42.66
CA TYR A 110 -1.40 35.57 43.48
C TYR A 110 -1.05 35.88 44.93
N ASN A 111 -0.12 35.13 45.52
CA ASN A 111 0.34 35.39 46.89
C ASN A 111 0.96 36.79 47.03
N GLU A 112 1.70 37.27 46.03
CA GLU A 112 2.26 38.63 46.03
C GLU A 112 1.18 39.73 45.98
N ILE A 113 0.14 39.57 45.17
CA ILE A 113 -0.94 40.57 45.09
C ILE A 113 -1.89 40.49 46.29
N GLU A 114 -2.10 39.31 46.86
CA GLU A 114 -2.83 39.11 48.13
C GLU A 114 -2.09 39.79 49.28
N ALA A 115 -0.76 39.64 49.37
CA ALA A 115 0.05 40.33 50.38
C ALA A 115 -0.02 41.86 50.25
N LYS A 116 -0.07 42.39 49.01
CA LYS A 116 -0.24 43.84 48.74
C LYS A 116 -1.62 44.37 49.10
N ALA A 117 -2.65 43.53 49.05
CA ALA A 117 -3.97 43.90 49.53
C ALA A 117 -3.99 44.15 51.05
N GLY A 118 -3.04 43.57 51.80
CA GLY A 118 -2.95 43.71 53.25
C GLY A 118 -4.22 43.17 53.91
N ASP A 119 -4.78 43.89 54.89
CA ASP A 119 -6.06 43.56 55.53
C ASP A 119 -7.27 44.32 55.00
N ASP A 120 -7.10 45.07 53.91
CA ASP A 120 -8.19 45.80 53.27
C ASP A 120 -9.18 44.81 52.63
N ALA A 121 -10.37 44.69 53.22
CA ALA A 121 -11.41 43.78 52.78
C ALA A 121 -11.84 44.03 51.32
N THR A 122 -11.83 45.29 50.87
CA THR A 122 -12.20 45.65 49.49
C THR A 122 -11.13 45.17 48.53
N LYS A 123 -9.84 45.40 48.84
CA LYS A 123 -8.73 44.92 48.01
C LYS A 123 -8.65 43.39 47.97
N LYS A 124 -8.89 42.70 49.10
CA LYS A 124 -8.96 41.22 49.13
C LYS A 124 -10.05 40.70 48.18
N ALA A 125 -11.25 41.30 48.21
CA ALA A 125 -12.34 40.90 47.31
C ALA A 125 -12.00 41.13 45.83
N VAL A 126 -11.31 42.23 45.50
CA VAL A 126 -10.83 42.54 44.15
C VAL A 126 -9.79 41.52 43.68
N VAL A 127 -8.83 41.16 44.53
CA VAL A 127 -7.82 40.14 44.23
C VAL A 127 -8.47 38.78 43.98
N GLU A 128 -9.43 38.36 44.81
CA GLU A 128 -10.11 37.08 44.64
C GLU A 128 -10.93 37.02 43.34
N LYS A 129 -11.61 38.12 42.99
CA LYS A 129 -12.33 38.24 41.71
C LYS A 129 -11.36 38.14 40.52
N PHE A 130 -10.22 38.81 40.60
CA PHE A 130 -9.18 38.74 39.57
C PHE A 130 -8.64 37.33 39.42
N LYS A 131 -8.27 36.67 40.52
CA LYS A 131 -7.80 35.28 40.56
C LYS A 131 -8.80 34.33 39.90
N THR A 132 -10.07 34.41 40.31
CA THR A 132 -11.16 33.59 39.75
C THR A 132 -11.29 33.80 38.24
N THR A 133 -11.26 35.06 37.79
CA THR A 133 -11.41 35.41 36.36
C THR A 133 -10.23 34.89 35.53
N VAL A 134 -9.00 35.03 36.05
CA VAL A 134 -7.79 34.55 35.38
C VAL A 134 -7.77 33.02 35.32
N GLU A 135 -8.09 32.31 36.41
CA GLU A 135 -8.18 30.85 36.39
C GLU A 135 -9.23 30.36 35.39
N ALA A 136 -10.42 30.98 35.37
CA ALA A 136 -11.46 30.63 34.40
C ALA A 136 -10.99 30.83 32.95
N ALA A 137 -10.30 31.94 32.65
CA ALA A 137 -9.75 32.20 31.32
C ALA A 137 -8.65 31.19 30.93
N ILE A 138 -7.77 30.84 31.87
CA ILE A 138 -6.71 29.85 31.65
C ILE A 138 -7.31 28.48 31.37
N GLU A 139 -8.31 28.07 32.15
CA GLU A 139 -8.95 26.78 32.02
C GLU A 139 -9.72 26.68 30.71
N ALA A 140 -10.49 27.71 30.34
CA ALA A 140 -11.17 27.78 29.05
C ALA A 140 -10.18 27.65 27.88
N ARG A 141 -9.04 28.35 27.94
CA ARG A 141 -7.98 28.22 26.93
C ARG A 141 -7.40 26.81 26.88
N ARG A 142 -7.10 26.22 28.04
CA ARG A 142 -6.52 24.86 28.13
C ARG A 142 -7.48 23.84 27.52
N LEU A 143 -8.72 23.86 27.95
CA LEU A 143 -9.77 22.98 27.47
C LEU A 143 -9.94 23.09 25.95
N ALA A 144 -10.00 24.31 25.41
CA ALA A 144 -10.12 24.52 23.97
C ALA A 144 -8.93 23.94 23.18
N ILE A 145 -7.69 24.16 23.66
CA ILE A 145 -6.47 23.64 23.02
C ILE A 145 -6.40 22.11 23.13
N ASP A 146 -6.78 21.55 24.27
CA ASP A 146 -6.75 20.11 24.53
C ASP A 146 -7.79 19.39 23.68
N ASN A 147 -9.00 19.93 23.57
CA ASN A 147 -10.04 19.44 22.66
C ASN A 147 -9.54 19.47 21.21
N ALA A 148 -8.96 20.59 20.75
CA ALA A 148 -8.42 20.69 19.40
C ALA A 148 -7.28 19.68 19.14
N LYS A 149 -6.43 19.41 20.13
CA LYS A 149 -5.38 18.38 20.06
C LYS A 149 -5.99 16.98 19.99
N GLN A 150 -6.98 16.67 20.83
CA GLN A 150 -7.65 15.38 20.86
C GLN A 150 -8.36 15.08 19.54
N THR A 151 -9.11 16.06 19.00
CA THR A 151 -9.76 15.94 17.68
C THR A 151 -8.74 15.70 16.57
N MET A 152 -7.62 16.43 16.56
CA MET A 152 -6.55 16.22 15.58
C MET A 152 -5.96 14.80 15.70
N ASN A 153 -5.64 14.35 16.91
CA ASN A 153 -5.06 13.02 17.13
C ASN A 153 -6.01 11.90 16.68
N ALA A 154 -7.28 11.96 17.11
CA ALA A 154 -8.30 11.00 16.69
C ALA A 154 -8.51 10.98 15.17
N GLY A 155 -8.51 12.16 14.53
CA GLY A 155 -8.58 12.27 13.08
C GLY A 155 -7.38 11.66 12.37
N ILE A 156 -6.17 11.85 12.89
CA ILE A 156 -4.94 11.24 12.36
C ILE A 156 -5.00 9.72 12.49
N ASP A 157 -5.44 9.19 13.64
CA ASP A 157 -5.53 7.75 13.88
C ASP A 157 -6.55 7.09 12.95
N SER A 158 -7.71 7.74 12.77
CA SER A 158 -8.72 7.30 11.81
C SER A 158 -8.19 7.30 10.38
N ALA A 159 -7.45 8.33 9.97
CA ALA A 159 -6.84 8.42 8.64
C ALA A 159 -5.76 7.33 8.41
N ILE A 160 -4.94 7.03 9.43
CA ILE A 160 -3.96 5.94 9.38
C ILE A 160 -4.66 4.58 9.24
N LYS A 161 -5.66 4.31 10.08
CA LYS A 161 -6.43 3.05 10.05
C LYS A 161 -7.14 2.86 8.72
N SER A 162 -7.73 3.92 8.17
CA SER A 162 -8.35 3.91 6.85
C SER A 162 -7.35 3.58 5.74
N ARG A 163 -6.13 4.16 5.82
CA ARG A 163 -5.04 3.84 4.91
C ARG A 163 -4.61 2.38 5.00
N GLU A 164 -4.45 1.87 6.21
CA GLU A 164 -4.05 0.49 6.47
C GLU A 164 -5.06 -0.50 5.88
N SER A 165 -6.34 -0.27 6.16
CA SER A 165 -7.43 -1.07 5.59
C SER A 165 -7.42 -1.02 4.06
N SER A 166 -7.33 0.18 3.47
CA SER A 166 -7.29 0.36 2.01
C SER A 166 -6.10 -0.37 1.39
N MET A 167 -4.90 -0.21 1.95
CA MET A 167 -3.70 -0.88 1.47
C MET A 167 -3.77 -2.41 1.63
N GLY A 168 -4.42 -2.89 2.69
CA GLY A 168 -4.71 -4.31 2.88
C GLY A 168 -5.61 -4.87 1.79
N THR A 169 -6.72 -4.18 1.50
CA THR A 169 -7.64 -4.54 0.41
C THR A 169 -6.93 -4.55 -0.95
N LEU A 170 -6.19 -3.49 -1.28
CA LEU A 170 -5.45 -3.40 -2.55
C LEU A 170 -4.42 -4.52 -2.72
N ARG A 171 -3.78 -4.94 -1.63
CA ARG A 171 -2.86 -6.08 -1.66
C ARG A 171 -3.60 -7.38 -1.95
N ASN A 172 -4.76 -7.59 -1.31
CA ASN A 172 -5.56 -8.77 -1.57
C ASN A 172 -6.04 -8.81 -3.03
N GLU A 173 -6.51 -7.69 -3.57
CA GLU A 173 -6.88 -7.56 -4.99
C GLU A 173 -5.70 -7.90 -5.92
N PHE A 174 -4.49 -7.39 -5.60
CA PHE A 174 -3.28 -7.72 -6.34
C PHE A 174 -2.96 -9.22 -6.26
N LYS A 175 -3.02 -9.82 -5.07
CA LYS A 175 -2.79 -11.26 -4.85
C LYS A 175 -3.76 -12.09 -5.70
N VAL A 176 -5.06 -11.82 -5.62
CA VAL A 176 -6.09 -12.53 -6.40
C VAL A 176 -5.87 -12.37 -7.90
N SER A 177 -5.49 -11.17 -8.37
CA SER A 177 -5.21 -10.93 -9.80
C SER A 177 -4.00 -11.73 -10.29
N VAL A 178 -2.95 -11.82 -9.45
CA VAL A 178 -1.78 -12.65 -9.76
C VAL A 178 -2.17 -14.13 -9.73
N GLU A 179 -2.85 -14.63 -8.70
CA GLU A 179 -3.32 -16.03 -8.61
C GLU A 179 -4.18 -16.45 -9.81
N ALA A 180 -5.03 -15.55 -10.31
CA ALA A 180 -5.81 -15.77 -11.52
C ALA A 180 -4.92 -15.90 -12.77
N ALA A 181 -3.93 -15.02 -12.93
CA ALA A 181 -2.97 -15.08 -14.03
C ALA A 181 -2.11 -16.36 -13.96
N ILE A 182 -1.69 -16.74 -12.75
CA ILE A 182 -0.96 -17.98 -12.46
C ILE A 182 -1.80 -19.20 -12.85
N SER A 183 -3.05 -19.27 -12.40
CA SER A 183 -3.97 -20.37 -12.72
C SER A 183 -4.22 -20.49 -14.22
N LYS A 184 -4.41 -19.36 -14.91
CA LYS A 184 -4.55 -19.32 -16.37
C LYS A 184 -3.31 -19.87 -17.08
N ALA A 185 -2.11 -19.53 -16.61
CA ALA A 185 -0.86 -20.05 -17.16
C ALA A 185 -0.69 -21.55 -16.90
N LYS A 186 -1.00 -22.06 -15.69
CA LYS A 186 -0.96 -23.50 -15.37
C LYS A 186 -1.88 -24.30 -16.28
N ASN A 187 -3.11 -23.84 -16.47
CA ASN A 187 -4.11 -24.53 -17.31
C ASN A 187 -3.72 -24.56 -18.79
N SER A 188 -2.73 -23.77 -19.23
CA SER A 188 -2.24 -23.76 -20.60
C SER A 188 -1.09 -24.76 -20.84
N CYS A 189 -0.62 -25.47 -19.81
CA CYS A 189 0.39 -26.52 -19.87
C CYS A 189 -0.22 -27.93 -20.06
N GLY A 190 -1.13 -28.08 -21.03
CA GLY A 190 -1.73 -29.38 -21.37
C GLY A 190 -0.85 -30.23 -22.30
N ASP A 191 -1.18 -31.51 -22.41
CA ASP A 191 -0.43 -32.48 -23.25
C ASP A 191 -0.42 -32.11 -24.75
N ASP A 192 -1.38 -31.30 -25.20
CA ASP A 192 -1.50 -30.84 -26.60
C ASP A 192 -0.81 -29.49 -26.88
N ALA A 193 -0.12 -28.89 -25.90
CA ALA A 193 0.48 -27.57 -26.04
C ALA A 193 1.76 -27.60 -26.88
N THR A 194 1.90 -26.73 -27.88
CA THR A 194 3.17 -26.61 -28.61
C THR A 194 4.16 -25.70 -27.89
N SER A 195 5.46 -25.80 -28.20
CA SER A 195 6.45 -24.89 -27.59
C SER A 195 6.22 -23.41 -27.93
N GLU A 196 5.54 -23.11 -29.04
CA GLU A 196 5.16 -21.74 -29.41
C GLU A 196 3.97 -21.24 -28.56
N ASP A 197 2.97 -22.09 -28.31
CA ASP A 197 1.85 -21.77 -27.41
C ASP A 197 2.36 -21.41 -26.02
N LEU A 198 3.32 -22.17 -25.49
CA LEU A 198 3.88 -21.93 -24.17
C LEU A 198 4.70 -20.62 -24.07
N LYS A 199 5.32 -20.16 -25.16
CA LYS A 199 5.94 -18.81 -25.20
C LYS A 199 4.89 -17.71 -25.13
N ASN A 200 3.76 -17.90 -25.81
CA ASN A 200 2.63 -16.97 -25.77
C ASN A 200 2.01 -16.93 -24.36
N VAL A 201 1.86 -18.09 -23.71
CA VAL A 201 1.42 -18.20 -22.30
C VAL A 201 2.34 -17.41 -21.37
N MET A 202 3.66 -17.57 -21.51
CA MET A 202 4.63 -16.83 -20.69
C MET A 202 4.60 -15.32 -20.92
N THR A 203 4.36 -14.90 -22.17
CA THR A 203 4.21 -13.48 -22.51
C THR A 203 2.93 -12.92 -21.90
N GLN A 204 1.83 -13.66 -21.99
CA GLN A 204 0.56 -13.27 -21.42
C GLN A 204 0.63 -13.19 -19.88
N LEU A 205 1.25 -14.17 -19.21
CA LEU A 205 1.44 -14.14 -17.76
C LEU A 205 2.20 -12.88 -17.31
N LYS A 206 3.28 -12.52 -18.02
CA LYS A 206 4.03 -11.28 -17.74
C LYS A 206 3.17 -10.04 -17.91
N ASN A 207 2.33 -10.00 -18.95
CA ASN A 207 1.42 -8.90 -19.21
C ASN A 207 0.34 -8.79 -18.13
N ASP A 208 -0.28 -9.91 -17.74
CA ASP A 208 -1.32 -9.95 -16.70
C ASP A 208 -0.77 -9.48 -15.35
N ILE A 209 0.44 -9.95 -14.96
CA ILE A 209 1.13 -9.48 -13.75
C ILE A 209 1.47 -7.99 -13.84
N LYS A 210 1.87 -7.50 -15.03
CA LYS A 210 2.15 -6.08 -15.23
C LYS A 210 0.88 -5.24 -15.06
N ILE A 211 -0.24 -5.64 -15.66
CA ILE A 211 -1.54 -4.99 -15.52
C ILE A 211 -1.95 -4.94 -14.04
N ALA A 212 -1.86 -6.07 -13.32
CA ALA A 212 -2.16 -6.11 -11.89
C ALA A 212 -1.26 -5.15 -11.08
N ARG A 213 0.04 -5.09 -11.41
CA ARG A 213 0.99 -4.19 -10.74
C ARG A 213 0.67 -2.72 -11.01
N ASP A 214 0.32 -2.38 -12.24
CA ASP A 214 0.01 -1.00 -12.63
C ASP A 214 -1.31 -0.55 -12.00
N ALA A 215 -2.32 -1.43 -11.95
CA ALA A 215 -3.55 -1.21 -11.20
C ALA A 215 -3.29 -0.98 -9.70
N TYR A 216 -2.48 -1.84 -9.07
CA TYR A 216 -2.08 -1.68 -7.67
C TYR A 216 -1.37 -0.34 -7.43
N LYS A 217 -0.40 0.03 -8.27
CA LYS A 217 0.33 1.29 -8.15
C LYS A 217 -0.60 2.50 -8.26
N SER A 218 -1.52 2.49 -9.23
CA SER A 218 -2.47 3.57 -9.44
C SER A 218 -3.34 3.79 -8.20
N LYS A 219 -4.00 2.73 -7.73
CA LYS A 219 -4.87 2.78 -6.53
C LYS A 219 -4.09 3.09 -5.25
N ALA A 220 -2.87 2.57 -5.12
CA ALA A 220 -2.00 2.86 -3.97
C ALA A 220 -1.58 4.33 -3.90
N ASN A 221 -1.46 5.02 -5.05
CA ASN A 221 -1.20 6.46 -5.08
C ASN A 221 -2.41 7.27 -4.60
N GLU A 222 -3.63 6.81 -4.86
CA GLU A 222 -4.84 7.44 -4.31
C GLU A 222 -4.90 7.29 -2.79
N ALA A 223 -4.53 6.13 -2.25
CA ALA A 223 -4.43 5.90 -0.81
C ALA A 223 -3.36 6.77 -0.11
N LYS A 224 -2.42 7.39 -0.85
CA LYS A 224 -1.45 8.36 -0.30
C LYS A 224 -2.07 9.74 -0.03
N LYS A 225 -3.29 10.03 -0.50
CA LYS A 225 -4.00 11.29 -0.24
C LYS A 225 -4.34 11.53 1.25
N VAL A 226 -4.09 10.56 2.13
CA VAL A 226 -4.12 10.72 3.60
C VAL A 226 -3.31 11.93 4.09
N GLN A 227 -2.24 12.29 3.40
CA GLN A 227 -1.47 13.49 3.74
C GLN A 227 -2.32 14.78 3.69
N ILE A 228 -3.27 14.88 2.76
CA ILE A 228 -4.18 16.03 2.63
C ILE A 228 -5.12 16.09 3.83
N ALA A 229 -5.67 14.94 4.26
CA ALA A 229 -6.50 14.86 5.46
C ALA A 229 -5.71 15.28 6.70
N ILE A 230 -4.46 14.82 6.85
CA ILE A 230 -3.59 15.20 7.97
C ILE A 230 -3.26 16.71 7.94
N GLN A 231 -2.98 17.28 6.77
CA GLN A 231 -2.75 18.73 6.62
C GLN A 231 -3.98 19.54 7.02
N THR A 232 -5.16 19.11 6.58
CA THR A 232 -6.43 19.75 6.95
C THR A 232 -6.63 19.74 8.47
N LEU A 233 -6.42 18.59 9.13
CA LEU A 233 -6.51 18.48 10.60
C LEU A 233 -5.51 19.40 11.32
N ARG A 234 -4.30 19.58 10.79
CA ARG A 234 -3.30 20.50 11.34
C ARG A 234 -3.74 21.96 11.24
N GLU A 235 -4.28 22.38 10.10
CA GLU A 235 -4.79 23.74 9.93
C GLU A 235 -6.02 23.99 10.82
N THR A 236 -6.94 23.03 10.92
CA THR A 236 -8.08 23.12 11.85
C THR A 236 -7.61 23.31 13.30
N ARG A 237 -6.64 22.51 13.76
CA ARG A 237 -6.05 22.68 15.10
C ARG A 237 -5.41 24.06 15.25
N LYS A 238 -4.64 24.52 14.25
CA LYS A 238 -3.97 25.81 14.29
C LYS A 238 -4.96 26.97 14.43
N VAL A 239 -6.06 26.95 13.68
CA VAL A 239 -7.12 27.95 13.79
C VAL A 239 -7.77 27.91 15.17
N ALA A 240 -8.12 26.73 15.69
CA ALA A 240 -8.71 26.58 17.02
C ALA A 240 -7.78 27.08 18.14
N VAL A 241 -6.49 26.75 18.06
CA VAL A 241 -5.48 27.22 19.02
C VAL A 241 -5.30 28.73 18.94
N LYS A 242 -5.25 29.31 17.73
CA LYS A 242 -5.16 30.76 17.54
C LYS A 242 -6.36 31.46 18.19
N LYS A 243 -7.57 30.99 17.93
CA LYS A 243 -8.79 31.51 18.55
C LYS A 243 -8.74 31.42 20.08
N ALA A 244 -8.37 30.27 20.65
CA ALA A 244 -8.27 30.09 22.10
C ALA A 244 -7.26 31.07 22.74
N ILE A 245 -6.18 31.40 22.04
CA ILE A 245 -5.20 32.40 22.49
C ILE A 245 -5.77 33.82 22.41
N GLU A 246 -6.49 34.15 21.34
CA GLU A 246 -7.14 35.45 21.17
C GLU A 246 -8.20 35.68 22.25
N ASP A 247 -9.08 34.70 22.47
CA ASP A 247 -10.11 34.74 23.51
C ASP A 247 -9.48 34.92 24.91
N PHE A 248 -8.39 34.20 25.18
CA PHE A 248 -7.62 34.36 26.42
C PHE A 248 -7.04 35.76 26.58
N LYS A 249 -6.44 36.33 25.52
CA LYS A 249 -5.87 37.69 25.58
C LYS A 249 -6.93 38.73 25.89
N VAL A 250 -8.11 38.61 25.27
CA VAL A 250 -9.25 39.50 25.53
C VAL A 250 -9.69 39.38 26.98
N ALA A 251 -9.87 38.16 27.50
CA ALA A 251 -10.26 37.93 28.89
C ALA A 251 -9.23 38.47 29.89
N MET A 252 -7.93 38.25 29.63
CA MET A 252 -6.85 38.77 30.48
C MET A 252 -6.80 40.29 30.50
N LYS A 253 -6.98 40.95 29.34
CA LYS A 253 -6.98 42.41 29.26
C LYS A 253 -8.14 42.99 30.07
N ALA A 254 -9.34 42.44 29.91
CA ALA A 254 -10.50 42.86 30.69
C ALA A 254 -10.29 42.66 32.20
N ALA A 255 -9.77 41.50 32.63
CA ALA A 255 -9.47 41.24 34.03
C ALA A 255 -8.42 42.21 34.60
N GLN A 256 -7.39 42.55 33.82
CA GLN A 256 -6.36 43.50 34.23
C GLN A 256 -6.89 44.93 34.37
N GLU A 257 -7.70 45.39 33.42
CA GLU A 257 -8.33 46.72 33.45
C GLU A 257 -9.26 46.87 34.66
N GLU A 258 -10.08 45.84 34.92
CA GLU A 258 -10.95 45.81 36.10
C GLU A 258 -10.14 45.81 37.40
N PHE A 259 -9.09 44.98 37.48
CA PHE A 259 -8.22 44.91 38.66
C PHE A 259 -7.52 46.24 38.93
N ARG A 260 -6.95 46.90 37.92
CA ARG A 260 -6.29 48.20 38.08
C ARG A 260 -7.25 49.27 38.57
N THR A 261 -8.40 49.38 37.92
CA THR A 261 -9.45 50.34 38.28
C THR A 261 -9.89 50.15 39.74
N ALA A 262 -10.13 48.90 40.14
CA ALA A 262 -10.59 48.58 41.48
C ALA A 262 -9.50 48.70 42.57
N MET A 263 -8.23 48.60 42.20
CA MET A 263 -7.08 48.84 43.10
C MET A 263 -6.67 50.32 43.18
N GLY A 264 -7.30 51.22 42.40
CA GLY A 264 -7.01 52.65 42.39
C GLY A 264 -5.72 53.03 41.65
N ALA A 265 -5.33 52.25 40.62
CA ALA A 265 -4.09 52.39 39.85
C ALA A 265 -4.29 52.52 38.33
#